data_AF-A0A7V3MH72-F1
#
_entry.id   AF-A0A7V3MH72-F1
#
_cell.length_a   1.000
_cell.length_b   1.000
_cell.length_c   1.000
_cell.angle_alpha   90.00
_cell.angle_beta   90.00
_cell.angle_gamma   90.00
#
_symmetry.space_group_name_H-M   'P 1'
#
loop_
_entity.id
_entity.type
_entity.pdbx_description
1 polymer ?
#
loop_
_entity_poly.entity_id
_entity_poly.type
_entity_poly.pdbx_seq_one_letter_code
_entity_poly.pdbx_strand_id
1 'polypeptide(L)'
;MQRMDFDALYRGESPGEGIPPMPTPPWDTKAPKDNVIAWHDRGWVHGDVVDIGCGLGDNAVYLAKNGHRVTGLDISPTALITAERRAADAGVDVRFAVADATR
;
A
#
# COMPACT_ATOMS: atom_id res chain seq x y z
N MET A 1 -15.80 -12.74 15.20
CA MET A 1 -14.44 -12.14 15.14
C MET A 1 -14.65 -10.64 14.99
N GLN A 2 -14.13 -9.82 15.92
CA GLN A 2 -14.19 -8.36 15.75
C GLN A 2 -13.38 -8.00 14.49
N ARG A 3 -13.97 -7.17 13.62
CA ARG A 3 -13.34 -6.72 12.39
C ARG A 3 -12.36 -5.60 12.74
N MET A 4 -11.10 -5.74 12.36
CA MET A 4 -10.07 -4.74 12.62
C MET A 4 -10.34 -3.47 11.79
N ASP A 5 -10.24 -2.31 12.42
CA ASP A 5 -10.30 -1.01 11.74
C ASP A 5 -8.89 -0.59 11.30
N PHE A 6 -8.55 -0.91 10.05
CA PHE A 6 -7.26 -0.53 9.49
C PHE A 6 -7.13 0.98 9.28
N ASP A 7 -8.23 1.70 9.05
CA ASP A 7 -8.14 3.14 8.85
C ASP A 7 -7.78 3.87 10.16
N ALA A 8 -8.37 3.43 11.28
CA ALA A 8 -7.95 3.86 12.62
C ALA A 8 -6.47 3.58 12.87
N LEU A 9 -5.97 2.40 12.48
CA LEU A 9 -4.55 2.08 12.61
C LEU A 9 -3.67 3.09 11.87
N TYR A 10 -4.01 3.44 10.63
CA TYR A 10 -3.24 4.40 9.84
C TYR A 10 -3.35 5.85 10.34
N ARG A 11 -4.38 6.18 11.12
CA ARG A 11 -4.46 7.45 11.88
C ARG A 11 -3.64 7.44 13.18
N GLY A 12 -3.03 6.31 13.54
CA GLY A 12 -2.32 6.13 14.82
C GLY A 12 -3.25 5.89 16.00
N GLU A 13 -4.49 5.45 15.75
CA GLU A 13 -5.50 5.14 16.76
C GLU A 13 -5.53 3.63 17.05
N SER A 14 -6.26 3.23 18.09
CA SER A 14 -6.50 1.82 18.38
C SER A 14 -7.41 1.21 17.31
N PRO A 15 -7.01 0.11 16.64
CA PRO A 15 -7.80 -0.50 15.57
C PRO A 15 -8.83 -1.52 16.08
N GLY A 16 -8.91 -1.73 17.40
CA GLY A 16 -9.79 -2.73 18.00
C GLY A 16 -9.54 -2.91 19.49
N GLU A 17 -10.49 -3.58 20.16
CA GLU A 17 -10.45 -3.82 21.60
C GLU A 17 -9.19 -4.61 22.00
N GLY A 18 -8.47 -4.13 23.01
CA GLY A 18 -7.22 -4.74 23.47
C GLY A 18 -6.01 -4.52 22.55
N ILE A 19 -6.15 -3.77 21.46
CA ILE A 19 -5.04 -3.43 20.55
C ILE A 19 -4.63 -1.97 20.80
N PRO A 20 -3.41 -1.71 21.31
CA PRO A 20 -2.96 -0.34 21.55
C PRO A 20 -2.77 0.43 20.23
N PRO A 21 -2.90 1.77 20.23
CA PRO A 21 -2.53 2.60 19.09
C PRO A 21 -1.05 2.38 18.74
N MET A 22 -0.76 2.34 17.44
CA MET A 22 0.61 2.21 16.94
C MET A 22 0.96 3.44 16.10
N PRO A 23 2.09 4.12 16.40
CA PRO A 23 2.49 5.31 15.63
C PRO A 23 2.89 4.98 14.20
N THR A 24 3.27 3.73 13.92
CA THR A 24 3.58 3.26 12.57
C THR A 24 3.23 1.77 12.48
N PRO A 25 2.49 1.33 11.45
CA PRO A 25 2.20 -0.08 11.25
C PRO A 25 3.50 -0.88 11.03
N PRO A 26 3.61 -2.11 11.55
CA PRO A 26 4.85 -2.90 11.47
C PRO A 26 5.25 -3.28 10.05
N TRP A 27 4.34 -3.17 9.08
CA TRP A 27 4.61 -3.41 7.67
C TRP A 27 5.07 -2.17 6.89
N ASP A 28 4.99 -0.96 7.44
CA ASP A 28 5.46 0.28 6.79
C ASP A 28 6.98 0.39 6.87
N THR A 29 7.67 -0.30 5.97
CA THR A 29 9.14 -0.33 5.89
C THR A 29 9.73 0.85 5.11
N LYS A 30 8.88 1.69 4.48
CA LYS A 30 9.30 2.79 3.58
C LYS A 30 10.15 2.30 2.41
N ALA A 31 9.93 1.06 2.00
CA ALA A 31 10.69 0.36 0.97
C ALA A 31 9.82 -0.76 0.39
N PRO A 32 9.95 -1.07 -0.92
CA PRO A 32 9.28 -2.22 -1.50
C PRO A 32 9.74 -3.52 -0.82
N LYS A 33 8.89 -4.54 -0.86
CA LYS A 33 9.24 -5.84 -0.29
C LYS A 33 10.24 -6.56 -1.19
N ASP A 34 11.22 -7.24 -0.58
CA ASP A 34 12.30 -7.93 -1.31
C ASP A 34 11.79 -8.93 -2.36
N ASN A 35 10.67 -9.59 -2.08
CA ASN A 35 10.03 -10.49 -3.03
C ASN A 35 9.49 -9.76 -4.26
N VAL A 36 8.93 -8.55 -4.10
CA VAL A 36 8.43 -7.74 -5.23
C VAL A 36 9.59 -7.32 -6.13
N ILE A 37 10.71 -6.89 -5.54
CA ILE A 37 11.95 -6.60 -6.28
C ILE A 37 12.41 -7.85 -7.04
N ALA A 38 12.53 -8.99 -6.33
CA ALA A 38 13.01 -10.23 -6.93
C ALA A 38 12.10 -10.75 -8.07
N TRP A 39 10.78 -10.58 -7.96
CA TRP A 39 9.84 -10.95 -9.02
C TRP A 39 9.95 -10.02 -10.23
N HIS A 40 10.08 -8.72 -10.01
CA HIS A 40 10.33 -7.74 -11.06
C HIS A 40 11.62 -8.05 -11.82
N ASP A 41 12.73 -8.25 -11.10
CA ASP A 41 14.05 -8.50 -11.72
C ASP A 41 14.12 -9.81 -12.51
N ARG A 42 13.26 -10.77 -12.18
CA ARG A 42 13.09 -12.04 -12.93
C ARG A 42 12.15 -11.91 -14.13
N GLY A 43 11.56 -10.74 -14.35
CA GLY A 43 10.56 -10.50 -15.40
C GLY A 43 9.21 -11.16 -15.14
N TRP A 44 8.90 -11.53 -13.89
CA TRP A 44 7.61 -12.13 -13.53
C TRP A 44 6.50 -11.10 -13.34
N VAL A 45 6.87 -9.83 -13.12
CA VAL A 45 5.93 -8.70 -13.11
C VAL A 45 5.97 -8.04 -14.48
N HIS A 46 4.83 -7.97 -15.16
CA HIS A 46 4.74 -7.40 -16.51
C HIS A 46 3.35 -6.86 -16.81
N GLY A 47 3.27 -5.89 -17.72
CA GLY A 47 2.01 -5.24 -18.11
C GLY A 47 1.48 -4.27 -17.04
N ASP A 48 0.15 -4.11 -17.02
CA ASP A 48 -0.57 -3.32 -16.02
C ASP A 48 -0.68 -4.12 -14.71
N VAL A 49 -0.34 -3.48 -13.59
CA VAL A 49 -0.21 -4.15 -12.28
C VAL A 49 -1.25 -3.62 -11.30
N VAL A 50 -1.86 -4.54 -10.55
CA VAL A 50 -2.74 -4.22 -9.40
C VAL A 50 -2.05 -4.64 -8.11
N ASP A 51 -1.88 -3.70 -7.18
CA ASP A 51 -1.37 -3.93 -5.83
C ASP A 51 -2.56 -3.93 -4.85
N ILE A 52 -2.93 -5.12 -4.36
CA ILE A 52 -4.12 -5.32 -3.51
C ILE A 52 -3.71 -5.27 -2.04
N GLY A 53 -4.33 -4.37 -1.27
CA GLY A 53 -3.88 -4.06 0.09
C GLY A 53 -2.58 -3.27 0.06
N CYS A 54 -2.49 -2.29 -0.84
CA CYS A 54 -1.27 -1.56 -1.13
C CYS A 54 -0.75 -0.72 0.05
N GLY A 55 -1.59 -0.48 1.07
CA GLY A 55 -1.24 0.31 2.25
C GLY A 55 -0.74 1.70 1.87
N LEU A 56 0.49 2.01 2.30
CA LEU A 56 1.14 3.30 2.01
C LEU A 56 1.84 3.31 0.63
N GLY A 57 1.69 2.27 -0.19
CA GLY A 57 2.05 2.30 -1.60
C GLY A 57 3.51 2.02 -1.95
N ASP A 58 4.37 1.56 -1.03
CA ASP A 58 5.80 1.36 -1.31
C ASP A 58 6.08 0.44 -2.51
N ASN A 59 5.34 -0.68 -2.63
CA ASN A 59 5.45 -1.60 -3.77
C ASN A 59 4.92 -0.95 -5.05
N ALA A 60 3.75 -0.33 -4.99
CA ALA A 60 3.14 0.34 -6.13
C ALA A 60 4.05 1.45 -6.70
N VAL A 61 4.64 2.27 -5.83
CA VAL A 61 5.59 3.32 -6.21
C VAL A 61 6.85 2.72 -6.82
N TYR A 62 7.40 1.65 -6.25
CA TYR A 62 8.56 0.95 -6.82
C TYR A 62 8.27 0.43 -8.24
N LEU A 63 7.14 -0.25 -8.44
CA LEU A 63 6.78 -0.79 -9.74
C LEU A 63 6.53 0.32 -10.77
N ALA A 64 5.89 1.42 -10.37
CA ALA A 64 5.69 2.57 -11.23
C ALA A 64 7.01 3.24 -11.65
N LYS A 65 7.99 3.35 -10.72
CA LYS A 65 9.34 3.82 -11.05
C LYS A 65 10.04 2.96 -12.09
N ASN A 66 9.69 1.67 -12.16
CA ASN A 66 10.25 0.72 -13.12
C ASN A 66 9.39 0.59 -14.40
N GLY A 67 8.49 1.55 -14.65
CA GLY A 67 7.78 1.67 -15.93
C GLY A 67 6.45 0.91 -16.00
N HIS A 68 5.99 0.31 -14.91
CA HIS A 68 4.66 -0.30 -14.87
C HIS A 68 3.56 0.76 -14.71
N ARG A 69 2.41 0.53 -15.34
CA ARG A 69 1.17 1.24 -15.00
C ARG A 69 0.55 0.53 -13.81
N VAL A 70 0.46 1.22 -12.67
CA VAL A 70 0.03 0.59 -11.41
C VAL A 70 -1.30 1.17 -10.92
N THR A 71 -2.18 0.27 -10.45
CA THR A 71 -3.34 0.62 -9.63
C THR A 71 -3.17 0.03 -8.23
N GLY A 72 -3.12 0.87 -7.20
CA GLY A 72 -3.09 0.45 -5.80
C GLY A 72 -4.48 0.50 -5.18
N LEU A 73 -4.89 -0.58 -4.53
CA LEU A 73 -6.16 -0.69 -3.84
C LEU A 73 -5.93 -0.91 -2.35
N ASP A 74 -6.65 -0.19 -1.51
CA ASP A 74 -6.67 -0.43 -0.07
C ASP A 74 -8.05 -0.15 0.52
N ILE A 75 -8.36 -0.76 1.67
CA ILE A 75 -9.62 -0.51 2.37
C ILE A 75 -9.57 0.83 3.13
N SER A 76 -8.38 1.34 3.44
CA SER A 76 -8.16 2.55 4.22
C SER A 76 -7.95 3.78 3.34
N PRO A 77 -8.87 4.76 3.37
CA PRO A 77 -8.63 6.08 2.78
C PRO A 77 -7.37 6.77 3.33
N THR A 78 -7.09 6.64 4.63
CA THR A 78 -5.93 7.26 5.28
C THR A 78 -4.60 6.72 4.74
N ALA A 79 -4.52 5.42 4.48
CA ALA A 79 -3.35 4.81 3.86
C ALA A 79 -3.11 5.39 2.46
N LEU A 80 -4.16 5.51 1.66
CA LEU A 80 -4.08 6.00 0.29
C LEU A 80 -3.65 7.47 0.19
N ILE A 81 -4.07 8.33 1.13
CA ILE A 81 -3.56 9.73 1.18
C ILE A 81 -2.03 9.74 1.29
N THR A 82 -1.47 8.86 2.13
CA THR A 82 -0.01 8.76 2.26
C THR A 82 0.63 8.12 1.03
N ALA A 83 -0.02 7.13 0.42
CA ALA A 83 0.43 6.50 -0.80
C ALA A 83 0.51 7.49 -1.98
N GLU A 84 -0.53 8.31 -2.16
CA GLU A 84 -0.57 9.39 -3.15
C GLU A 84 0.57 10.38 -2.94
N ARG A 85 0.81 10.80 -1.69
CA ARG A 85 1.96 11.68 -1.37
C ARG A 85 3.28 11.02 -1.72
N ARG A 86 3.49 9.75 -1.36
CA ARG A 86 4.73 9.02 -1.67
C ARG A 86 4.94 8.86 -3.18
N ALA A 87 3.87 8.65 -3.95
CA ALA A 87 3.95 8.60 -5.42
C ALA A 87 4.33 9.98 -6.01
N ALA A 88 3.71 11.05 -5.52
CA ALA A 88 4.04 12.42 -5.91
C ALA A 88 5.50 12.78 -5.59
N ASP A 89 5.95 12.51 -4.37
CA ASP A 89 7.35 12.73 -3.92
C ASP A 89 8.35 11.91 -4.77
N ALA A 90 7.92 10.74 -5.24
CA ALA A 90 8.69 9.87 -6.13
C ALA A 90 8.67 10.28 -7.61
N GLY A 91 7.83 11.25 -8.00
CA GLY A 91 7.66 11.67 -9.39
C GLY A 91 7.03 10.62 -10.29
N VAL A 92 6.17 9.75 -9.74
CA VAL A 92 5.48 8.69 -10.51
C VAL A 92 3.97 8.80 -10.41
N ASP A 93 3.28 8.34 -11.46
CA ASP A 93 1.82 8.25 -11.48
C ASP A 93 1.39 6.83 -11.07
N VAL A 94 0.56 6.77 -10.02
CA VAL A 94 -0.07 5.55 -9.55
C VAL A 94 -1.54 5.87 -9.29
N ARG A 95 -2.43 5.05 -9.86
CA ARG A 95 -3.86 5.19 -9.56
C ARG A 95 -4.16 4.54 -8.21
N PHE A 96 -4.57 5.31 -7.22
CA PHE A 96 -5.06 4.78 -5.96
C PHE A 96 -6.58 4.80 -5.88
N ALA A 97 -7.18 3.78 -5.26
CA ALA A 97 -8.61 3.75 -5.01
C ALA A 97 -8.96 2.94 -3.75
N VAL A 98 -9.97 3.41 -3.02
CA VAL A 98 -10.52 2.66 -1.89
C VAL A 98 -11.31 1.47 -2.43
N ALA A 99 -10.98 0.26 -1.98
CA ALA A 99 -11.70 -0.95 -2.37
C ALA A 99 -11.65 -2.02 -1.28
N ASP A 100 -12.68 -2.88 -1.27
CA ASP A 100 -12.70 -4.11 -0.49
C ASP A 100 -12.26 -5.26 -1.38
N ALA A 101 -11.09 -5.83 -1.10
CA ALA A 101 -10.50 -6.92 -1.90
C ALA A 101 -11.32 -8.23 -1.87
N THR A 102 -12.34 -8.31 -1.02
CA THR A 102 -13.21 -9.49 -0.90
C THR A 102 -14.55 -9.35 -1.64
N ARG A 103 -14.77 -8.24 -2.35
CA ARG A 103 -16.02 -7.91 -3.04
C ARG A 103 -15.84 -7.58 -4.51
#